data_AF-A0A1J4VTD3-F1
#
_entry.id   AF-A0A1J4VTD3-F1
#
_cell.length_a   1.000
_cell.length_b   1.000
_cell.length_c   1.000
_cell.angle_alpha   90.00
_cell.angle_beta   90.00
_cell.angle_gamma   90.00
#
_symmetry.space_group_name_H-M   'P 1'
#
loop_
_entity.id
_entity.type
_entity.pdbx_description
1 polymer ?
#
loop_
_entity_poly.entity_id
_entity_poly.type
_entity_poly.pdbx_seq_one_letter_code
_entity_poly.pdbx_strand_id
1 'polypeptide(L)'
;MTISSETVKILREKTGAGIMDCKSALKESKGDMEGAVKILRQKGIETASKRASKAANQGIIASYVHMDSRIGVLVEINCETDFVARCDDFKNFGKDVAMQVAASNPCYVAREGVSKDDVEKELEVYKAQSMDKPAHVAEKIAQGKLDKFYSGICLMEQPFIREPKITIADHLNALISKVGENVSIKRFVRYQIGEEI
;
A
#
# COMPACT_ATOMS: atom_id res chain seq x y z
N MET A 1 -13.10 32.06 -2.00
CA MET A 1 -11.75 32.07 -1.41
C MET A 1 -10.75 31.84 -2.54
N THR A 2 -9.79 32.74 -2.72
CA THR A 2 -8.81 32.65 -3.81
C THR A 2 -7.65 31.77 -3.35
N ILE A 3 -7.52 30.56 -3.91
CA ILE A 3 -6.39 29.68 -3.63
C ILE A 3 -5.16 30.21 -4.37
N SER A 4 -4.06 30.49 -3.65
CA SER A 4 -2.83 31.00 -4.26
C SER A 4 -2.11 29.90 -5.06
N SER A 5 -1.39 30.29 -6.09
CA SER A 5 -0.54 29.39 -6.89
C SER A 5 0.56 28.75 -6.05
N GLU A 6 1.07 29.46 -5.05
CA GLU A 6 2.09 28.98 -4.12
C GLU A 6 1.57 27.85 -3.24
N THR A 7 0.38 27.97 -2.66
CA THR A 7 -0.22 26.89 -1.86
C THR A 7 -0.49 25.63 -2.70
N VAL A 8 -0.92 25.81 -3.96
CA VAL A 8 -1.08 24.70 -4.91
C VAL A 8 0.26 24.03 -5.20
N LYS A 9 1.33 24.80 -5.40
CA LYS A 9 2.68 24.29 -5.63
C LYS A 9 3.18 23.46 -4.44
N ILE A 10 3.06 23.98 -3.22
CA ILE A 10 3.47 23.28 -1.99
C ILE A 10 2.70 21.96 -1.85
N LEU A 11 1.37 21.97 -2.06
CA LEU A 11 0.57 20.75 -1.95
C LEU A 11 0.96 19.72 -3.01
N ARG A 12 1.23 20.16 -4.25
CA ARG A 12 1.70 19.30 -5.32
C ARG A 12 3.07 18.70 -5.03
N GLU A 13 4.00 19.46 -4.47
CA GLU A 13 5.32 18.95 -4.08
C GLU A 13 5.21 17.90 -2.97
N LYS A 14 4.29 18.09 -2.01
CA LYS A 14 4.06 17.13 -0.93
C LYS A 14 3.38 15.84 -1.38
N THR A 15 2.43 15.93 -2.31
CA THR A 15 1.54 14.80 -2.66
C THR A 15 1.85 14.17 -4.01
N GLY A 16 2.57 14.86 -4.87
CA GLY A 16 2.79 14.47 -6.26
C GLY A 16 1.54 14.56 -7.15
N ALA A 17 0.38 14.98 -6.63
CA ALA A 17 -0.88 14.99 -7.36
C ALA A 17 -0.91 16.05 -8.49
N GLY A 18 -1.84 15.89 -9.44
CA GLY A 18 -2.05 16.84 -10.52
C GLY A 18 -2.38 18.26 -10.02
N ILE A 19 -1.96 19.29 -10.76
CA ILE A 19 -2.15 20.71 -10.38
C ILE A 19 -3.64 21.02 -10.13
N MET A 20 -4.52 20.52 -11.01
CA MET A 20 -5.95 20.75 -10.89
C MET A 20 -6.56 20.03 -9.69
N ASP A 21 -6.06 18.85 -9.35
CA ASP A 21 -6.51 18.09 -8.19
C ASP A 21 -6.10 18.78 -6.91
N CYS A 22 -4.85 19.27 -6.82
CA CYS A 22 -4.36 20.07 -5.70
C CYS A 22 -5.20 21.34 -5.52
N LYS A 23 -5.48 22.07 -6.60
CA LYS A 23 -6.30 23.28 -6.56
C LYS A 23 -7.74 22.99 -6.11
N SER A 24 -8.31 21.89 -6.58
CA SER A 24 -9.68 21.48 -6.22
C SER A 24 -9.76 21.05 -4.76
N ALA A 25 -8.81 20.25 -4.30
CA ALA A 25 -8.71 19.81 -2.91
C ALA A 25 -8.54 21.00 -1.96
N LEU A 26 -7.69 21.98 -2.29
CA LEU A 26 -7.54 23.21 -1.50
C LEU A 26 -8.80 24.07 -1.49
N LYS A 27 -9.56 24.09 -2.59
CA LYS A 27 -10.83 24.82 -2.63
C LYS A 27 -11.87 24.16 -1.72
N GLU A 28 -11.94 22.85 -1.74
CA GLU A 28 -12.87 22.06 -0.93
C GLU A 28 -12.50 22.07 0.56
N SER A 29 -11.21 22.00 0.88
CA SER A 29 -10.70 22.14 2.25
C SER A 29 -10.69 23.58 2.76
N LYS A 30 -11.17 24.56 1.98
CA LYS A 30 -11.14 26.00 2.30
C LYS A 30 -9.73 26.50 2.67
N GLY A 31 -8.72 25.98 1.98
CA GLY A 31 -7.31 26.35 2.17
C GLY A 31 -6.58 25.55 3.25
N ASP A 32 -7.25 24.63 3.94
CA ASP A 32 -6.58 23.73 4.89
C ASP A 32 -5.71 22.70 4.16
N MET A 33 -4.42 22.71 4.45
CA MET A 33 -3.43 21.82 3.84
C MET A 33 -3.64 20.37 4.27
N GLU A 34 -3.93 20.10 5.54
CA GLU A 34 -4.12 18.72 6.02
C GLU A 34 -5.41 18.13 5.47
N GLY A 35 -6.49 18.92 5.48
CA GLY A 35 -7.74 18.57 4.83
C GLY A 35 -7.57 18.29 3.34
N ALA A 36 -6.79 19.12 2.62
CA ALA A 36 -6.53 18.90 1.20
C ALA A 36 -5.77 17.59 0.93
N VAL A 37 -4.79 17.24 1.78
CA VAL A 37 -4.09 15.95 1.69
C VAL A 37 -5.05 14.77 1.88
N LYS A 38 -5.98 14.85 2.84
CA LYS A 38 -7.01 13.81 3.05
C LYS A 38 -7.92 13.66 1.83
N ILE A 39 -8.35 14.77 1.25
CA ILE A 39 -9.19 14.76 0.03
C ILE A 39 -8.44 14.12 -1.14
N LEU A 40 -7.18 14.48 -1.35
CA LEU A 40 -6.35 13.90 -2.40
C LEU A 40 -6.14 12.39 -2.20
N ARG A 41 -5.94 11.94 -0.97
CA ARG A 41 -5.83 10.52 -0.64
C ARG A 41 -7.11 9.76 -0.98
N GLN A 42 -8.27 10.28 -0.57
CA GLN A 42 -9.57 9.69 -0.88
C GLN A 42 -9.80 9.60 -2.40
N LYS A 43 -9.48 10.68 -3.13
CA LYS A 43 -9.56 10.72 -4.59
C LYS A 43 -8.59 9.74 -5.27
N GLY A 44 -7.42 9.52 -4.68
CA GLY A 44 -6.46 8.51 -5.14
C GLY A 44 -7.04 7.10 -5.06
N ILE A 45 -7.70 6.76 -3.95
CA ILE A 45 -8.39 5.47 -3.76
C ILE A 45 -9.48 5.27 -4.83
N GLU A 46 -10.29 6.30 -5.08
CA GLU A 46 -11.33 6.24 -6.12
C GLU A 46 -10.74 6.06 -7.52
N THR A 47 -9.64 6.75 -7.82
CA THR A 47 -8.95 6.66 -9.11
C THR A 47 -8.36 5.27 -9.32
N ALA A 48 -7.77 4.68 -8.27
CA ALA A 48 -7.27 3.32 -8.29
C ALA A 48 -8.39 2.31 -8.50
N SER A 49 -9.49 2.43 -7.75
CA SER A 49 -10.67 1.56 -7.88
C SER A 49 -11.24 1.56 -9.31
N LYS A 50 -11.38 2.75 -9.93
CA LYS A 50 -11.85 2.89 -11.32
C LYS A 50 -10.92 2.26 -12.36
N ARG A 51 -9.65 2.05 -12.02
CA ARG A 51 -8.61 1.53 -12.93
C ARG A 51 -8.22 0.09 -12.63
N ALA A 52 -8.64 -0.48 -11.51
CA ALA A 52 -8.25 -1.81 -11.08
C ALA A 52 -8.56 -2.92 -12.09
N SER A 53 -9.60 -2.75 -12.92
CA SER A 53 -9.99 -3.70 -13.98
C SER A 53 -9.15 -3.62 -15.25
N LYS A 54 -8.33 -2.58 -15.41
CA LYS A 54 -7.49 -2.41 -16.60
C LYS A 54 -6.31 -3.38 -16.57
N ALA A 55 -5.99 -3.97 -17.72
CA ALA A 55 -4.83 -4.84 -17.83
C ALA A 55 -3.53 -4.06 -17.57
N ALA A 56 -2.72 -4.57 -16.63
CA ALA A 56 -1.40 -4.05 -16.31
C ALA A 56 -0.36 -5.14 -16.61
N ASN A 57 0.10 -5.20 -17.86
CA ASN A 57 1.00 -6.26 -18.34
C ASN A 57 2.44 -5.76 -18.59
N GLN A 58 2.69 -4.46 -18.46
CA GLN A 58 4.04 -3.88 -18.44
C GLN A 58 4.51 -3.72 -17.00
N GLY A 59 5.77 -3.38 -16.76
CA GLY A 59 6.26 -3.22 -15.39
C GLY A 59 7.77 -3.37 -15.23
N ILE A 60 8.19 -3.58 -13.99
CA ILE A 60 9.59 -3.84 -13.62
C ILE A 60 9.68 -4.97 -12.60
N ILE A 61 10.84 -5.62 -12.55
CA ILE A 61 11.28 -6.37 -11.38
C ILE A 61 12.16 -5.43 -10.54
N ALA A 62 11.67 -5.03 -9.37
CA ALA A 62 12.46 -4.31 -8.39
C ALA A 62 13.20 -5.32 -7.49
N SER A 63 14.41 -4.96 -7.09
CA SER A 63 15.25 -5.81 -6.25
C SER A 63 15.83 -5.01 -5.09
N TYR A 64 15.99 -5.66 -3.94
CA TYR A 64 16.70 -5.10 -2.79
C TYR A 64 17.57 -6.17 -2.15
N VAL A 65 18.85 -5.86 -1.93
CA VAL A 65 19.77 -6.68 -1.14
C VAL A 65 20.15 -5.87 0.08
N HIS A 66 19.93 -6.43 1.26
CA HIS A 66 20.24 -5.75 2.51
C HIS A 66 21.76 -5.56 2.66
N MET A 67 22.18 -4.56 3.43
CA MET A 67 23.58 -4.13 3.52
C MET A 67 24.56 -5.22 3.98
N ASP A 68 24.09 -6.19 4.75
CA ASP A 68 24.87 -7.34 5.23
C ASP A 68 24.85 -8.55 4.27
N SER A 69 24.19 -8.42 3.11
CA SER A 69 24.00 -9.47 2.10
C SER A 69 23.30 -10.74 2.63
N ARG A 70 22.56 -10.66 3.75
CA ARG A 70 21.85 -11.81 4.32
C ARG A 70 20.39 -11.90 3.92
N ILE A 71 19.83 -10.81 3.39
CA ILE A 71 18.45 -10.74 2.91
C ILE A 71 18.45 -10.24 1.46
N GLY A 72 17.76 -10.95 0.58
CA GLY A 72 17.54 -10.58 -0.82
C GLY A 72 16.06 -10.62 -1.17
N VAL A 73 15.58 -9.62 -1.90
CA VAL A 73 14.17 -9.49 -2.28
C VAL A 73 14.05 -9.18 -3.77
N LEU A 74 13.08 -9.81 -4.42
CA LEU A 74 12.58 -9.44 -5.75
C LEU A 74 11.07 -9.16 -5.66
N VAL A 75 10.61 -8.11 -6.34
CA VAL A 75 9.20 -7.71 -6.42
C VAL A 75 8.83 -7.43 -7.87
N GLU A 76 7.77 -8.07 -8.35
CA GLU A 76 7.17 -7.76 -9.65
C GLU A 76 6.07 -6.71 -9.47
N ILE A 77 6.24 -5.57 -10.14
CA ILE A 77 5.27 -4.47 -10.12
C ILE A 77 4.89 -4.14 -11.55
N ASN A 78 3.57 -4.14 -11.80
CA ASN A 78 3.02 -3.97 -13.12
C ASN A 78 2.31 -2.63 -13.29
N CYS A 79 2.32 -2.12 -14.52
CA CYS A 79 1.59 -0.94 -14.99
C CYS A 79 0.97 -1.16 -16.37
N GLU A 80 0.19 -0.20 -16.87
CA GLU A 80 -0.46 -0.29 -18.18
C GLU A 80 0.57 -0.17 -19.32
N THR A 81 1.54 0.76 -19.22
CA THR A 81 2.50 1.07 -20.30
C THR A 81 3.96 0.96 -19.89
N ASP A 82 4.85 0.76 -20.88
CA ASP A 82 6.30 0.75 -20.65
C ASP A 82 6.88 2.15 -20.38
N PHE A 83 6.17 3.20 -20.79
CA PHE A 83 6.52 4.58 -20.46
C PHE A 83 6.51 4.82 -18.95
N VAL A 84 5.43 4.41 -18.26
CA VAL A 84 5.35 4.52 -16.79
C VAL A 84 6.37 3.62 -16.11
N ALA A 85 6.62 2.41 -16.63
CA ALA A 85 7.63 1.50 -16.09
C ALA A 85 9.04 2.11 -16.05
N ARG A 86 9.35 3.06 -16.94
CA ARG A 86 10.66 3.72 -17.05
C ARG A 86 10.78 4.98 -16.19
N CYS A 87 9.69 5.51 -15.66
CA CYS A 87 9.67 6.72 -14.82
C CYS A 87 10.34 6.47 -13.47
N ASP A 88 11.03 7.49 -12.96
CA ASP A 88 11.74 7.40 -11.67
C ASP A 88 10.78 7.18 -10.50
N ASP A 89 9.60 7.79 -10.54
CA ASP A 89 8.56 7.57 -9.52
C ASP A 89 8.17 6.09 -9.39
N PHE A 90 8.00 5.39 -10.52
CA PHE A 90 7.65 3.97 -10.56
C PHE A 90 8.80 3.09 -10.06
N LYS A 91 10.04 3.39 -10.50
CA LYS A 91 11.24 2.69 -10.03
C LYS A 91 11.49 2.89 -8.54
N ASN A 92 11.25 4.10 -8.03
CA ASN A 92 11.42 4.41 -6.61
C ASN A 92 10.37 3.70 -5.76
N PHE A 93 9.10 3.69 -6.20
CA PHE A 93 8.06 2.88 -5.57
C PHE A 93 8.48 1.41 -5.48
N GLY A 94 9.00 0.84 -6.57
CA GLY A 94 9.45 -0.56 -6.54
C GLY A 94 10.59 -0.84 -5.57
N LYS A 95 11.56 0.07 -5.45
CA LYS A 95 12.61 -0.03 -4.43
C LYS A 95 12.06 0.07 -3.02
N ASP A 96 11.11 0.97 -2.79
CA ASP A 96 10.48 1.17 -1.50
C ASP A 96 9.68 -0.08 -1.08
N VAL A 97 8.95 -0.70 -2.00
CA VAL A 97 8.25 -1.97 -1.76
C VAL A 97 9.24 -3.12 -1.52
N ALA A 98 10.33 -3.23 -2.28
CA ALA A 98 11.33 -4.27 -2.05
C ALA A 98 12.00 -4.13 -0.67
N MET A 99 12.25 -2.91 -0.23
CA MET A 99 12.77 -2.60 1.11
C MET A 99 11.74 -2.92 2.21
N GLN A 100 10.46 -2.60 1.98
CA GLN A 100 9.37 -2.97 2.87
C GLN A 100 9.32 -4.49 3.07
N VAL A 101 9.31 -5.26 1.97
CA VAL A 101 9.27 -6.73 2.04
C VAL A 101 10.48 -7.27 2.81
N ALA A 102 11.68 -6.72 2.59
CA ALA A 102 12.87 -7.14 3.30
C ALA A 102 12.75 -6.96 4.81
N ALA A 103 12.18 -5.82 5.25
CA ALA A 103 12.06 -5.44 6.65
C ALA A 103 10.88 -6.11 7.37
N SER A 104 9.73 -6.26 6.70
CA SER A 104 8.46 -6.67 7.32
C SER A 104 8.09 -8.13 7.09
N ASN A 105 8.82 -8.85 6.22
CA ASN A 105 8.59 -10.26 5.89
C ASN A 105 7.10 -10.65 5.69
N PRO A 106 6.34 -9.95 4.82
CA PRO A 106 4.97 -10.35 4.51
C PRO A 106 4.95 -11.72 3.84
N CYS A 107 3.88 -12.49 4.06
CA CYS A 107 3.63 -13.76 3.39
C CYS A 107 2.78 -13.59 2.13
N TYR A 108 1.92 -12.57 2.11
CA TYR A 108 0.96 -12.33 1.03
C TYR A 108 1.03 -10.90 0.53
N VAL A 109 0.61 -10.69 -0.71
CA VAL A 109 0.43 -9.33 -1.23
C VAL A 109 -0.76 -8.67 -0.57
N ALA A 110 -1.94 -9.31 -0.60
CA ALA A 110 -3.21 -8.76 -0.13
C ALA A 110 -4.11 -9.84 0.49
N ARG A 111 -5.20 -9.43 1.17
CA ARG A 111 -6.13 -10.33 1.89
C ARG A 111 -6.69 -11.43 0.99
N GLU A 112 -6.95 -11.11 -0.26
CA GLU A 112 -7.57 -12.01 -1.23
C GLU A 112 -6.67 -13.19 -1.59
N GLY A 113 -5.35 -13.06 -1.36
CA GLY A 113 -4.37 -14.12 -1.60
C GLY A 113 -4.13 -15.03 -0.39
N VAL A 114 -4.69 -14.71 0.79
CA VAL A 114 -4.48 -15.49 2.00
C VAL A 114 -5.22 -16.83 1.89
N SER A 115 -4.54 -17.93 2.24
CA SER A 115 -5.15 -19.25 2.15
C SER A 115 -6.29 -19.41 3.17
N LYS A 116 -7.33 -20.17 2.81
CA LYS A 116 -8.44 -20.45 3.75
C LYS A 116 -7.95 -21.17 4.99
N ASP A 117 -7.01 -22.10 4.83
CA ASP A 117 -6.43 -22.87 5.93
C ASP A 117 -5.75 -21.96 6.96
N ASP A 118 -5.03 -20.93 6.53
CA ASP A 118 -4.36 -20.00 7.44
C ASP A 118 -5.34 -19.07 8.17
N VAL A 119 -6.43 -18.68 7.49
CA VAL A 119 -7.52 -17.92 8.12
C VAL A 119 -8.27 -18.79 9.14
N GLU A 120 -8.54 -20.05 8.81
CA GLU A 120 -9.26 -20.99 9.68
C GLU A 120 -8.45 -21.33 10.94
N LYS A 121 -7.16 -21.63 10.80
CA LYS A 121 -6.25 -21.86 11.95
C LYS A 121 -6.27 -20.68 12.91
N GLU A 122 -6.18 -19.46 12.39
CA GLU A 122 -6.15 -18.27 13.22
C GLU A 122 -7.53 -18.01 13.88
N LEU A 123 -8.63 -18.27 13.17
CA LEU A 123 -9.98 -18.23 13.71
C LEU A 123 -10.20 -19.25 14.84
N GLU A 124 -9.66 -20.46 14.74
CA GLU A 124 -9.72 -21.48 15.79
C GLU A 124 -8.99 -21.04 17.06
N VAL A 125 -7.77 -20.49 16.91
CA VAL A 125 -7.01 -19.89 18.01
C VAL A 125 -7.85 -18.82 18.71
N TYR A 126 -8.58 -17.99 17.95
CA TYR A 126 -9.41 -16.94 18.53
C TYR A 126 -10.69 -17.45 19.19
N LYS A 127 -11.34 -18.46 18.62
CA LYS A 127 -12.50 -19.12 19.24
C LYS A 127 -12.11 -19.74 20.57
N ALA A 128 -10.98 -20.46 20.63
CA ALA A 128 -10.45 -21.03 21.86
C ALA A 128 -10.15 -19.96 22.94
N GLN A 129 -9.62 -18.80 22.54
CA GLN A 129 -9.31 -17.69 23.46
C GLN A 129 -10.52 -16.85 23.89
N SER A 130 -11.70 -17.07 23.30
CA SER A 130 -12.89 -16.22 23.50
C SER A 130 -14.10 -16.97 24.04
N MET A 131 -13.93 -18.23 24.47
CA MET A 131 -15.02 -19.08 24.98
C MET A 131 -15.73 -18.51 26.22
N ASP A 132 -15.04 -17.72 27.04
CA ASP A 132 -15.58 -17.14 28.27
C ASP A 132 -16.30 -15.79 28.08
N LYS A 133 -16.47 -15.31 26.84
CA LYS A 133 -17.01 -13.97 26.55
C LYS A 133 -18.36 -13.99 25.83
N PRO A 134 -19.24 -12.99 26.06
CA PRO A 134 -20.50 -12.87 25.32
C PRO A 134 -20.27 -12.74 23.80
N ALA A 135 -21.16 -13.35 22.99
CA ALA A 135 -21.02 -13.45 21.53
C ALA A 135 -20.68 -12.12 20.83
N HIS A 136 -21.39 -11.03 21.16
CA HIS A 136 -21.16 -9.71 20.54
C HIS A 136 -19.78 -9.12 20.85
N VAL A 137 -19.19 -9.44 22.01
CA VAL A 137 -17.86 -8.99 22.41
C VAL A 137 -16.79 -9.88 21.76
N ALA A 138 -17.06 -11.19 21.69
CA ALA A 138 -16.17 -12.14 21.03
C ALA A 138 -15.99 -11.84 19.54
N GLU A 139 -17.07 -11.46 18.82
CA GLU A 139 -17.01 -11.08 17.41
C GLU A 139 -16.15 -9.83 17.17
N LYS A 140 -16.34 -8.76 17.95
CA LYS A 140 -15.52 -7.55 17.82
C LYS A 140 -14.05 -7.80 18.13
N ILE A 141 -13.76 -8.67 19.10
CA ILE A 141 -12.38 -9.06 19.44
C ILE A 141 -11.78 -9.90 18.31
N ALA A 142 -12.53 -10.87 17.77
CA ALA A 142 -12.09 -11.70 16.66
C ALA A 142 -11.76 -10.86 15.43
N GLN A 143 -12.62 -9.88 15.09
CA GLN A 143 -12.37 -8.96 13.98
C GLN A 143 -11.08 -8.16 14.17
N GLY A 144 -10.88 -7.55 15.35
CA GLY A 144 -9.68 -6.76 15.62
C GLY A 144 -8.39 -7.60 15.61
N LYS A 145 -8.45 -8.86 16.05
CA LYS A 145 -7.30 -9.77 15.97
C LYS A 145 -7.04 -10.22 14.53
N LEU A 146 -8.08 -10.51 13.74
CA LEU A 146 -7.94 -10.80 12.32
C LEU A 146 -7.31 -9.62 11.56
N ASP A 147 -7.72 -8.39 11.83
CA ASP A 147 -7.10 -7.20 11.22
C ASP A 147 -5.63 -7.06 11.64
N LYS A 148 -5.27 -7.43 12.88
CA LYS A 148 -3.87 -7.50 13.32
C LYS A 148 -3.10 -8.60 12.59
N PHE A 149 -3.71 -9.76 12.37
CA PHE A 149 -3.12 -10.85 11.61
C PHE A 149 -2.83 -10.41 10.17
N TYR A 150 -3.83 -9.86 9.48
CA TYR A 150 -3.67 -9.36 8.12
C TYR A 150 -2.64 -8.23 8.00
N SER A 151 -2.63 -7.26 8.92
CA SER A 151 -1.59 -6.21 8.92
C SER A 151 -0.17 -6.73 9.20
N GLY A 152 -0.03 -7.93 9.76
CA GLY A 152 1.25 -8.63 9.90
C GLY A 152 1.68 -9.34 8.62
N ILE A 153 0.78 -10.09 7.98
CA ILE A 153 1.13 -11.01 6.88
C ILE A 153 0.91 -10.43 5.48
N CYS A 154 0.04 -9.44 5.31
CA CYS A 154 -0.33 -8.85 4.02
C CYS A 154 0.43 -7.56 3.78
N LEU A 155 1.28 -7.54 2.75
CA LEU A 155 2.08 -6.38 2.35
C LEU A 155 1.24 -5.10 2.20
N MET A 156 0.08 -5.19 1.55
CA MET A 156 -0.76 -4.02 1.26
C MET A 156 -1.31 -3.33 2.51
N GLU A 157 -1.41 -4.03 3.63
CA GLU A 157 -1.94 -3.50 4.90
C GLU A 157 -0.86 -3.03 5.86
N GLN A 158 0.39 -3.35 5.55
CA GLN A 158 1.49 -2.97 6.41
C GLN A 158 1.68 -1.44 6.39
N PRO A 159 2.01 -0.85 7.55
CA PRO A 159 2.47 0.53 7.59
C PRO A 159 3.78 0.64 6.80
N PHE A 160 3.91 1.70 6.01
CA PHE A 160 5.08 1.92 5.19
C PHE A 160 6.29 2.29 6.06
N ILE A 161 7.38 1.54 5.94
CA ILE A 161 8.58 1.68 6.80
C ILE A 161 9.18 3.08 6.82
N ARG A 162 9.07 3.86 5.72
CA ARG A 162 9.60 5.23 5.65
C ARG A 162 8.62 6.28 6.17
N GLU A 163 7.33 5.98 6.09
CA GLU A 163 6.26 6.85 6.56
C GLU A 163 5.14 6.02 7.22
N PRO A 164 5.29 5.63 8.50
CA PRO A 164 4.38 4.69 9.17
C PRO A 164 2.92 5.19 9.30
N LYS A 165 2.66 6.45 8.95
CA LYS A 165 1.32 7.06 8.94
C LYS A 165 0.45 6.60 7.77
N ILE A 166 1.06 6.02 6.73
CA ILE A 166 0.39 5.50 5.55
C ILE A 166 0.69 4.02 5.38
N THR A 167 -0.22 3.29 4.74
CA THR A 167 0.00 1.90 4.38
C THR A 167 0.66 1.79 3.00
N ILE A 168 1.15 0.60 2.65
CA ILE A 168 1.60 0.32 1.27
C ILE A 168 0.46 0.50 0.26
N ALA A 169 -0.78 0.15 0.62
CA ALA A 169 -1.94 0.42 -0.24
C ALA A 169 -2.13 1.92 -0.51
N ASP A 170 -1.97 2.77 0.49
CA ASP A 170 -2.05 4.23 0.29
C ASP A 170 -0.92 4.75 -0.59
N HIS A 171 0.29 4.23 -0.39
CA HIS A 171 1.44 4.59 -1.21
C HIS A 171 1.23 4.19 -2.68
N LEU A 172 0.68 3.00 -2.93
CA LEU A 172 0.29 2.54 -4.26
C LEU A 172 -0.79 3.44 -4.88
N ASN A 173 -1.84 3.76 -4.13
CA ASN A 173 -2.93 4.61 -4.61
C ASN A 173 -2.47 6.04 -4.95
N ALA A 174 -1.53 6.58 -4.17
CA ALA A 174 -0.90 7.86 -4.47
C ALA A 174 -0.10 7.79 -5.79
N LEU A 175 0.65 6.71 -6.02
CA LEU A 175 1.34 6.49 -7.28
C LEU A 175 0.36 6.40 -8.45
N ILE A 176 -0.71 5.60 -8.34
CA ILE A 176 -1.76 5.46 -9.36
C ILE A 176 -2.38 6.82 -9.71
N SER A 177 -2.70 7.62 -8.69
CA SER A 177 -3.23 8.97 -8.91
C SER A 177 -2.24 9.90 -9.60
N LYS A 178 -0.94 9.74 -9.36
CA LYS A 178 0.12 10.54 -9.94
C LYS A 178 0.42 10.17 -11.39
N VAL A 179 0.54 8.88 -11.69
CA VAL A 179 0.88 8.37 -13.03
C VAL A 179 -0.33 8.24 -13.94
N GLY A 180 -1.53 8.12 -13.36
CA GLY A 180 -2.77 7.98 -14.12
C GLY A 180 -2.89 6.64 -14.85
N GLU A 181 -2.28 5.57 -14.32
CA GLU A 181 -2.36 4.20 -14.82
C GLU A 181 -2.68 3.25 -13.67
N ASN A 182 -3.31 2.11 -14.00
CA ASN A 182 -3.39 0.98 -13.08
C ASN A 182 -1.97 0.52 -12.73
N VAL A 183 -1.69 0.38 -11.44
CA VAL A 183 -0.45 -0.18 -10.93
C VAL A 183 -0.79 -1.27 -9.93
N SER A 184 -0.10 -2.40 -10.00
CA SER A 184 -0.30 -3.50 -9.06
C SER A 184 1.00 -4.17 -8.68
N ILE A 185 1.08 -4.65 -7.44
CA ILE A 185 2.15 -5.53 -6.99
C ILE A 185 1.69 -6.95 -7.29
N LYS A 186 2.38 -7.65 -8.18
CA LYS A 186 1.92 -8.97 -8.65
C LYS A 186 2.36 -10.10 -7.74
N ARG A 187 3.63 -10.07 -7.34
CA ARG A 187 4.26 -11.06 -6.46
C ARG A 187 5.58 -10.53 -5.95
N PHE A 188 6.07 -11.15 -4.88
CA PHE A 188 7.41 -10.93 -4.39
C PHE A 188 8.01 -12.26 -3.94
N VAL A 189 9.33 -12.29 -3.80
CA VAL A 189 10.06 -13.34 -3.09
C VAL A 189 11.09 -12.67 -2.20
N ARG A 190 11.25 -13.22 -1.01
CA ARG A 190 12.25 -12.83 -0.03
C ARG A 190 13.06 -14.06 0.32
N TYR A 191 14.37 -13.91 0.33
CA TYR A 191 15.32 -14.91 0.79
C TYR A 191 16.05 -14.35 2.00
N GLN A 192 16.17 -15.17 3.04
CA GLN A 192 17.02 -14.88 4.18
C GLN A 192 17.96 -16.06 4.44
N ILE A 193 19.24 -15.78 4.68
CA ILE A 193 20.21 -16.83 5.03
C ILE A 193 19.79 -17.51 6.33
N GLY A 194 19.61 -18.83 6.27
CA GLY A 194 19.23 -19.67 7.40
C GLY A 194 17.73 -19.80 7.64
N GLU A 195 16.90 -19.29 6.72
CA GLU A 195 15.46 -19.56 6.71
C GLU A 195 15.22 -21.00 6.21
N GLU A 196 14.37 -21.75 6.91
CA GLU A 196 13.94 -23.09 6.47
C GLU A 196 12.96 -22.95 5.29
N ILE A 197 13.18 -23.73 4.22
CA ILE A 197 12.37 -23.72 2.99
C ILE A 197 11.21 -24.70 3.11
#